data_AF-A0A1A0J9D6-F1
#
_entry.id   AF-A0A1A0J9D6-F1
#
_cell.length_a   1.000
_cell.length_b   1.000
_cell.length_c   1.000
_cell.angle_alpha   90.00
_cell.angle_beta   90.00
_cell.angle_gamma   90.00
#
_symmetry.space_group_name_H-M   'P 1'
#
loop_
_entity.id
_entity.type
_entity.pdbx_description
1 polymer ?
#
loop_
_entity_poly.entity_id
_entity_poly.type
_entity_poly.pdbx_seq_one_letter_code
_entity_poly.pdbx_strand_id
1 'polypeptide(L)'
;MTDTGTDEHFRTVAGPSSVWWRVGDHGRIEITHLADRETPIDTARFAHHAATPYSCDGVMFTVTPTLAQAHSLLPEYHPLWCAVSEEFRRRFAS
;
A
#
# COMPACT_ATOMS: atom_id res chain seq x y z
N MET A 1 14.84 19.59 -16.04
CA MET A 1 13.67 18.69 -15.85
C MET A 1 14.18 17.60 -14.94
N THR A 2 14.06 17.82 -13.64
CA THR A 2 14.70 16.97 -12.63
C THR A 2 13.63 15.99 -12.17
N ASP A 3 13.82 14.75 -12.59
CA ASP A 3 13.12 13.58 -12.10
C ASP A 3 13.40 13.46 -10.59
N THR A 4 12.42 13.83 -9.78
CA THR A 4 12.39 13.59 -8.33
C THR A 4 11.13 12.81 -8.01
N GLY A 5 10.95 11.65 -8.67
CA GLY A 5 10.22 10.57 -8.02
C GLY A 5 11.05 10.15 -6.81
N THR A 6 10.64 10.54 -5.61
CA THR A 6 11.22 10.00 -4.38
C THR A 6 10.96 8.50 -4.36
N ASP A 7 11.98 7.69 -4.66
CA ASP A 7 12.01 6.22 -4.46
C ASP A 7 11.88 5.80 -2.98
N GLU A 8 11.53 6.75 -2.11
CA GLU A 8 11.34 6.53 -0.69
C GLU A 8 10.07 5.70 -0.46
N HIS A 9 10.27 4.54 0.14
CA HIS A 9 9.20 3.65 0.55
C HIS A 9 8.96 3.81 2.04
N PHE A 10 7.71 3.97 2.40
CA PHE A 10 7.23 4.11 3.77
C PHE A 10 6.51 2.83 4.19
N ARG A 11 6.62 2.51 5.48
CA ARG A 11 5.92 1.38 6.07
C ARG A 11 4.92 1.89 7.10
N THR A 12 3.68 1.41 7.02
CA THR A 12 2.65 1.63 8.03
C THR A 12 2.18 0.29 8.58
N VAL A 13 1.93 0.22 9.89
CA VAL A 13 1.50 -0.99 10.60
C VAL A 13 0.21 -0.67 11.35
N ALA A 14 -0.79 -1.56 11.28
CA ALA A 14 -2.01 -1.49 12.06
C ALA A 14 -2.38 -2.92 12.52
N GLY A 15 -2.18 -3.21 13.81
CA GLY A 15 -2.42 -4.53 14.37
C GLY A 15 -1.56 -5.63 13.71
N PRO A 16 -2.16 -6.73 13.20
CA PRO A 16 -1.42 -7.81 12.54
C PRO A 16 -0.93 -7.42 11.14
N SER A 17 -1.56 -6.41 10.53
CA SER A 17 -1.37 -6.04 9.13
C SER A 17 -0.33 -4.92 8.97
N SER A 18 0.40 -4.93 7.86
CA SER A 18 1.32 -3.86 7.48
C SER A 18 1.32 -3.61 5.98
N VAL A 19 1.59 -2.38 5.58
CA VAL A 19 1.63 -1.96 4.19
C VAL A 19 2.89 -1.16 3.92
N TRP A 20 3.50 -1.43 2.76
CA TRP A 20 4.51 -0.56 2.18
C TRP A 20 3.87 0.29 1.09
N TRP A 21 4.19 1.58 1.10
CA TRP A 21 3.64 2.55 0.17
C TRP A 21 4.69 3.59 -0.19
N ARG A 22 4.46 4.29 -1.30
CA ARG A 22 5.29 5.41 -1.75
C ARG A 22 4.41 6.55 -2.22
N VAL A 23 5.00 7.72 -2.42
CA VAL A 23 4.33 8.82 -3.12
C VAL A 23 4.69 8.69 -4.60
N GLY A 24 3.72 8.25 -5.39
CA GLY A 24 3.86 8.11 -6.83
C GLY A 24 3.76 9.44 -7.57
N ASP A 25 3.83 9.35 -8.89
CA ASP A 25 3.71 10.50 -9.76
C ASP A 25 2.39 11.24 -9.49
N HIS A 26 2.46 12.57 -9.45
CA HIS A 26 1.34 13.45 -9.10
C HIS A 26 0.91 13.43 -7.62
N GLY A 27 1.76 12.97 -6.70
CA GLY A 27 1.51 13.09 -5.26
C GLY A 27 0.48 12.09 -4.71
N ARG A 28 0.21 11.01 -5.47
CA ARG A 28 -0.73 9.97 -5.06
C ARG A 28 -0.02 8.94 -4.20
N ILE A 29 -0.72 8.42 -3.20
CA ILE A 29 -0.21 7.30 -2.39
C ILE A 29 -0.40 6.02 -3.22
N GLU A 30 0.71 5.34 -3.49
CA GLU A 30 0.75 4.05 -4.20
C GLU A 30 1.14 2.94 -3.24
N ILE A 31 0.37 1.85 -3.25
CA ILE A 31 0.60 0.69 -2.40
C ILE A 31 1.50 -0.30 -3.12
N THR A 32 2.65 -0.63 -2.54
CA THR A 32 3.63 -1.54 -3.16
C THR A 32 3.58 -2.93 -2.54
N HIS A 33 3.34 -3.03 -1.23
CA HIS A 33 3.23 -4.32 -0.55
C HIS A 33 2.16 -4.28 0.52
N LEU A 34 1.46 -5.40 0.71
CA LEU A 34 0.54 -5.62 1.81
C LEU A 34 0.88 -6.94 2.48
N ALA A 35 0.89 -6.96 3.80
CA ALA A 35 1.06 -8.17 4.58
C ALA A 35 0.07 -8.24 5.74
N ASP A 36 -0.38 -9.44 6.06
CA ASP A 36 -1.23 -9.74 7.20
C ASP A 36 -0.80 -11.06 7.83
N ARG A 37 -0.38 -10.99 9.11
CA ARG A 37 0.16 -12.14 9.84
C ARG A 37 -0.91 -13.12 10.33
N GLU A 38 -2.18 -12.74 10.30
CA GLU A 38 -3.29 -13.56 10.79
C GLU A 38 -4.14 -14.10 9.64
N THR A 39 -4.26 -13.34 8.56
CA THR A 39 -5.11 -13.70 7.41
C THR A 39 -4.27 -13.85 6.14
N PRO A 40 -4.17 -15.06 5.56
CA PRO A 40 -3.53 -15.24 4.26
C PRO A 40 -4.19 -14.38 3.18
N ILE A 41 -3.37 -13.64 2.44
CA ILE A 41 -3.85 -12.74 1.39
C ILE A 41 -3.92 -13.51 0.07
N ASP A 42 -5.13 -13.68 -0.46
CA ASP A 42 -5.36 -14.30 -1.77
C ASP A 42 -4.97 -13.35 -2.91
N THR A 43 -3.91 -13.70 -3.64
CA THR A 43 -3.41 -12.91 -4.78
C THR A 43 -4.37 -12.87 -5.95
N ALA A 44 -5.28 -13.85 -6.08
CA ALA A 44 -6.26 -13.89 -7.18
C ALA A 44 -7.22 -12.70 -7.14
N ARG A 45 -7.45 -12.10 -5.97
CA ARG A 45 -8.27 -10.87 -5.79
C ARG A 45 -7.66 -9.66 -6.48
N PHE A 46 -6.40 -9.73 -6.92
CA PHE A 46 -5.65 -8.61 -7.49
C PHE A 46 -5.24 -8.85 -8.95
N ALA A 47 -6.00 -9.62 -9.72
CA ALA A 47 -5.68 -9.94 -11.12
C ALA A 47 -5.35 -8.70 -11.99
N HIS A 48 -5.95 -7.54 -11.66
CA HIS A 48 -5.70 -6.27 -12.36
C HIS A 48 -4.48 -5.47 -11.87
N HIS A 49 -3.87 -5.86 -10.73
CA HIS A 49 -2.72 -5.18 -10.13
C HIS A 49 -1.43 -6.00 -10.20
N ALA A 50 -1.45 -7.11 -10.95
CA ALA A 50 -0.32 -8.01 -11.13
C ALA A 50 0.40 -8.29 -9.79
N ALA A 51 -0.38 -8.74 -8.82
CA ALA A 51 0.13 -9.04 -7.49
C ALA A 51 0.83 -10.40 -7.46
N THR A 52 1.98 -10.45 -6.79
CA THR A 52 2.75 -11.68 -6.59
C THR A 52 2.96 -11.91 -5.10
N PRO A 53 3.02 -13.17 -4.64
CA PRO A 53 3.45 -13.47 -3.28
C PRO A 53 4.84 -12.87 -3.02
N TYR A 54 5.02 -12.23 -1.87
CA TYR A 54 6.28 -11.59 -1.45
C TYR A 54 6.87 -12.23 -0.18
N SER A 55 6.02 -12.80 0.67
CA SER A 55 6.39 -13.59 1.84
C SER A 55 5.27 -14.60 2.14
N CYS A 56 5.41 -15.38 3.22
CA CYS A 56 4.33 -16.27 3.69
C CYS A 56 3.02 -15.51 3.97
N ASP A 57 3.14 -14.23 4.34
CA ASP A 57 2.04 -13.43 4.89
C ASP A 57 1.73 -12.20 4.03
N GLY A 58 2.33 -12.08 2.84
CA GLY A 58 2.30 -10.82 2.11
C GLY A 58 2.39 -10.92 0.60
N VAL A 59 1.90 -9.87 -0.05
CA VAL A 59 1.83 -9.69 -1.49
C VAL A 59 2.55 -8.41 -1.89
N MET A 60 3.20 -8.44 -3.05
CA MET A 60 3.79 -7.29 -3.72
C MET A 60 2.97 -6.97 -4.96
N PHE A 61 2.70 -5.69 -5.19
CA PHE A 61 2.00 -5.18 -6.36
C PHE A 61 3.01 -4.65 -7.37
N THR A 62 3.07 -5.26 -8.55
CA THR A 62 3.91 -4.73 -9.66
C THR A 62 3.20 -3.62 -10.42
N VAL A 63 1.86 -3.63 -10.44
CA VAL A 63 1.02 -2.50 -10.86
C VAL A 63 0.37 -1.93 -9.61
N THR A 64 0.99 -0.91 -9.03
CA THR A 64 0.64 -0.36 -7.72
C THR A 64 -0.78 0.23 -7.70
N PRO A 65 -1.71 -0.30 -6.88
CA PRO A 65 -2.97 0.38 -6.66
C PRO A 65 -2.73 1.70 -5.91
N THR A 66 -3.47 2.73 -6.28
CA THR A 66 -3.58 3.93 -5.44
C THR A 66 -4.26 3.59 -4.12
N LEU A 67 -4.05 4.39 -3.08
CA LEU A 67 -4.73 4.20 -1.79
C LEU A 67 -6.27 4.13 -1.92
N ALA A 68 -6.87 4.93 -2.82
CA ALA A 68 -8.31 4.89 -3.07
C ALA A 68 -8.76 3.54 -3.69
N GLN A 69 -7.97 2.99 -4.62
CA GLN A 69 -8.23 1.67 -5.21
C GLN A 69 -8.04 0.56 -4.19
N ALA A 70 -6.95 0.61 -3.39
CA ALA A 70 -6.71 -0.34 -2.32
C ALA A 70 -7.89 -0.35 -1.33
N HIS A 71 -8.39 0.83 -0.95
CA HIS A 71 -9.54 0.95 -0.08
C HIS A 71 -10.83 0.34 -0.66
N SER A 72 -11.02 0.44 -1.98
CA SER A 72 -12.17 -0.18 -2.65
C SER A 72 -12.04 -1.70 -2.79
N LEU A 73 -10.83 -2.22 -2.98
CA LEU A 73 -10.56 -3.65 -3.18
C LEU A 73 -10.52 -4.43 -1.85
N LEU A 74 -10.09 -3.75 -0.80
CA LEU A 74 -9.76 -4.30 0.51
C LEU A 74 -10.40 -3.48 1.64
N PRO A 75 -11.74 -3.33 1.65
CA PRO A 75 -12.43 -2.57 2.68
C PRO A 75 -12.20 -3.10 4.10
N GLU A 76 -11.92 -4.40 4.24
CA GLU A 76 -11.59 -5.03 5.53
C GLU A 76 -10.31 -4.48 6.17
N TYR A 77 -9.41 -3.90 5.38
CA TYR A 77 -8.18 -3.25 5.85
C TYR A 77 -8.37 -1.74 6.13
N HIS A 78 -9.62 -1.26 6.27
CA HIS A 78 -9.93 0.16 6.50
C HIS A 78 -9.07 0.85 7.58
N PRO A 79 -8.84 0.26 8.78
CA PRO A 79 -7.97 0.88 9.78
C PRO A 79 -6.54 1.14 9.29
N LEU A 80 -6.00 0.23 8.47
CA LEU A 80 -4.67 0.38 7.87
C LEU A 80 -4.64 1.51 6.85
N TRP A 81 -5.68 1.66 6.03
CA TRP A 81 -5.80 2.74 5.05
C TRP A 81 -5.93 4.12 5.70
N CYS A 82 -6.66 4.20 6.81
CA CYS A 82 -6.71 5.41 7.63
C CYS A 82 -5.33 5.76 8.18
N ALA A 83 -4.60 4.78 8.72
CA ALA A 83 -3.25 5.00 9.25
C ALA A 83 -2.26 5.49 8.17
N VAL A 84 -2.34 4.96 6.94
CA VAL A 84 -1.53 5.45 5.81
C VAL A 84 -1.86 6.92 5.48
N SER A 85 -3.16 7.26 5.43
CA SER A 85 -3.60 8.64 5.17
C SER A 85 -3.12 9.62 6.25
N GLU A 86 -3.15 9.20 7.51
CA GLU A 86 -2.62 9.97 8.64
C GLU A 86 -1.12 10.19 8.55
N GLU A 87 -0.36 9.12 8.25
CA GLU A 87 1.08 9.19 8.12
C GLU A 87 1.49 10.10 6.95
N PHE A 88 0.81 10.00 5.82
CA PHE A 88 1.02 10.91 4.68
C PHE A 88 0.77 12.37 5.07
N ARG A 89 -0.34 12.68 5.76
CA ARG A 89 -0.63 14.04 6.22
C ARG A 89 0.43 14.57 7.18
N ARG A 90 0.88 13.74 8.13
CA ARG A 90 1.95 14.11 9.10
C ARG A 90 3.26 14.47 8.40
N ARG A 91 3.59 13.79 7.30
CA ARG A 91 4.87 13.96 6.59
C ARG A 91 4.86 15.08 5.56
N PHE A 92 3.76 15.24 4.82
CA PHE A 92 3.77 16.02 3.58
C PHE A 92 2.79 17.20 3.56
N ALA A 93 1.90 17.32 4.53
CA ALA A 93 0.93 18.43 4.61
C ALA A 93 1.35 19.54 5.58
N SER A 94 2.66 19.68 5.85
CA SER A 94 3.24 20.75 6.69
C SER A 94 3.71 21.95 5.87
#